data_AF-A0A8H5DWG6-F1
#
_entry.id   AF-A0A8H5DWG6-F1
#
_cell.length_a   1.000
_cell.length_b   1.000
_cell.length_c   1.000
_cell.angle_alpha   90.00
_cell.angle_beta   90.00
_cell.angle_gamma   90.00
#
_symmetry.space_group_name_H-M   'P 1'
#
loop_
_entity.id
_entity.type
_entity.pdbx_description
1 polymer ?
#
loop_
_entity_poly.entity_id
_entity_poly.type
_entity_poly.pdbx_seq_one_letter_code
_entity_poly.pdbx_strand_id
1 'polypeptide(L)'
;MMVTPMLWACAKGNVPVLKALVKAGGSLSSISSHRQGILHRAACSNNFDIVHCLAEQDLEDIDPQLRDLSQGETPLGSLNSLIRILGKCVVLSDPMPTPDQQKIFIKLYFDLMIRGLESHMLTLQKIQEAIQDRDPKNTTELLHILIKRNEASFRQDLVDWYRGYIFYVSDGQWDHLKQAICDEYDETSEKAKRAALAREKTMVDPEMKEFF
;
A
#
# COMPACT_ATOMS: atom_id res chain seq x y z
N MET A 1 -0.03 -16.02 18.39
CA MET A 1 -0.84 -15.19 17.48
C MET A 1 -0.68 -13.74 17.91
N MET A 2 0.02 -12.90 17.15
CA MET A 2 0.09 -11.47 17.47
C MET A 2 -0.99 -10.76 16.65
N VAL A 3 -2.12 -10.45 17.27
CA VAL A 3 -3.20 -9.64 16.71
C VAL A 3 -3.44 -8.52 17.70
N THR A 4 -3.31 -7.26 17.26
CA THR A 4 -3.52 -6.11 18.14
C THR A 4 -5.02 -5.87 18.34
N PRO A 5 -5.44 -5.25 19.46
CA PRO A 5 -6.83 -4.87 19.67
C PRO A 5 -7.41 -4.05 18.51
N MET A 6 -6.57 -3.24 17.85
CA MET A 6 -6.93 -2.43 16.69
C MET A 6 -7.28 -3.28 15.46
N LEU A 7 -6.43 -4.26 15.12
CA LEU A 7 -6.71 -5.19 14.03
C LEU A 7 -7.97 -6.03 14.31
N TRP A 8 -8.20 -6.40 15.58
CA TRP A 8 -9.39 -7.15 15.97
C TRP A 8 -10.67 -6.31 15.86
N ALA A 9 -10.66 -5.08 16.37
CA ALA A 9 -11.79 -4.16 16.25
C ALA A 9 -12.17 -3.91 14.79
N CYS A 10 -11.15 -3.76 13.92
CA CYS A 10 -11.35 -3.61 12.49
C CYS A 10 -11.98 -4.85 11.85
N ALA A 11 -11.45 -6.05 12.12
CA ALA A 11 -11.99 -7.30 11.58
C ALA A 11 -13.43 -7.57 12.02
N LYS A 12 -13.79 -7.16 13.25
CA LYS A 12 -15.16 -7.26 13.76
C LYS A 12 -16.08 -6.14 13.29
N GLY A 13 -15.56 -5.16 12.54
CA GLY A 13 -16.33 -4.01 12.09
C GLY A 13 -16.81 -3.11 13.25
N ASN A 14 -16.14 -3.15 14.40
CA ASN A 14 -16.53 -2.42 15.59
C ASN A 14 -15.98 -0.98 15.55
N VAL A 15 -16.67 -0.11 14.81
CA VAL A 15 -16.32 1.31 14.62
C VAL A 15 -16.14 2.05 15.96
N PRO A 16 -17.04 1.95 16.95
CA PRO A 16 -16.86 2.63 18.24
C PRO A 16 -15.56 2.25 18.95
N VAL A 17 -15.21 0.96 18.98
CA VAL A 17 -13.97 0.49 19.59
C VAL A 17 -12.76 0.95 18.80
N LEU A 18 -12.80 0.90 17.47
CA LEU A 18 -11.71 1.40 16.63
C LEU A 18 -11.45 2.90 16.90
N LYS A 19 -12.49 3.73 16.90
CA LYS A 19 -12.39 5.17 17.19
C LYS A 19 -11.83 5.42 18.60
N ALA A 20 -12.25 4.66 19.59
CA ALA A 20 -11.73 4.77 20.96
C ALA A 20 -10.23 4.42 21.05
N LEU A 21 -9.81 3.36 20.35
CA LEU A 21 -8.40 2.95 20.31
C LEU A 21 -7.51 3.96 19.59
N VAL A 22 -7.98 4.54 18.47
CA VAL A 22 -7.26 5.62 17.78
C VAL A 22 -7.12 6.83 18.69
N LYS A 23 -8.20 7.25 19.37
CA LYS A 23 -8.16 8.35 20.34
C LYS A 23 -7.19 8.10 21.50
N ALA A 24 -6.98 6.84 21.88
CA ALA A 24 -6.01 6.43 22.89
C ALA A 24 -4.56 6.33 22.37
N GLY A 25 -4.29 6.73 21.11
CA GLY A 25 -2.96 6.66 20.50
C GLY A 25 -2.60 5.29 19.94
N GLY A 26 -3.58 4.42 19.69
CA GLY A 26 -3.33 3.13 19.05
C GLY A 26 -2.85 3.28 17.61
N SER A 27 -1.88 2.45 17.21
CA SER A 27 -1.26 2.50 15.88
C SER A 27 -2.04 1.68 14.85
N LEU A 28 -2.50 2.36 13.79
CA LEU A 28 -3.15 1.75 12.61
C LEU A 28 -2.17 0.98 11.73
N SER A 29 -0.86 1.26 11.83
CA SER A 29 0.21 0.58 11.10
C SER A 29 0.63 -0.76 11.72
N SER A 30 -0.09 -1.23 12.75
CA SER A 30 0.11 -2.55 13.34
C SER A 30 -0.04 -3.67 12.31
N ILE A 31 0.88 -4.65 12.36
CA ILE A 31 0.88 -5.81 11.48
C ILE A 31 0.78 -7.10 12.33
N SER A 32 -0.08 -8.02 11.92
CA SER A 32 -0.22 -9.32 12.59
C SER A 32 0.88 -10.32 12.19
N SER A 33 0.94 -11.46 12.87
CA SER A 33 1.90 -12.54 12.55
C SER A 33 1.78 -13.11 11.13
N HIS A 34 0.66 -12.88 10.44
CA HIS A 34 0.45 -13.28 9.04
C HIS A 34 0.73 -12.13 8.06
N ARG A 35 1.41 -11.07 8.49
CA ARG A 35 1.64 -9.85 7.71
C ARG A 35 0.36 -9.14 7.25
N GLN A 36 -0.75 -9.35 7.95
CA GLN A 36 -1.99 -8.64 7.69
C GLN A 36 -2.05 -7.36 8.52
N GLY A 37 -2.12 -6.21 7.84
CA GLY A 37 -2.37 -4.89 8.41
C GLY A 37 -3.86 -4.52 8.45
N ILE A 38 -4.16 -3.25 8.75
CA ILE A 38 -5.53 -2.77 8.98
C ILE A 38 -6.45 -2.91 7.75
N LEU A 39 -5.92 -2.68 6.54
CA LEU A 39 -6.70 -2.79 5.30
C LEU A 39 -7.07 -4.23 4.96
N HIS A 40 -6.21 -5.20 5.25
CA HIS A 40 -6.56 -6.63 5.12
C HIS A 40 -7.74 -7.00 6.04
N ARG A 41 -7.74 -6.45 7.27
CA ARG A 41 -8.83 -6.69 8.23
C ARG A 41 -10.12 -6.00 7.80
N ALA A 42 -10.03 -4.81 7.22
CA ALA A 42 -11.17 -4.07 6.68
C ALA A 42 -11.79 -4.78 5.46
N ALA A 43 -10.96 -5.33 4.57
CA ALA A 43 -11.39 -6.12 3.40
C ALA A 43 -12.27 -7.32 3.79
N CYS A 44 -11.97 -7.93 4.94
CA CYS A 44 -12.67 -9.10 5.47
C CYS A 44 -13.55 -8.76 6.69
N SER A 45 -13.96 -7.49 6.86
CA SER A 45 -14.74 -7.05 8.01
C SER A 45 -16.20 -7.48 7.91
N ASN A 46 -16.81 -7.81 9.06
CA ASN A 46 -18.24 -8.07 9.18
C ASN A 46 -19.11 -6.81 9.05
N ASN A 47 -18.51 -5.61 9.20
CA ASN A 47 -19.20 -4.34 8.93
C ASN A 47 -18.29 -3.41 8.10
N PHE A 48 -18.76 -3.05 6.90
CA PHE A 48 -18.06 -2.17 5.97
C PHE A 48 -18.08 -0.69 6.35
N ASP A 49 -18.88 -0.28 7.34
CA ASP A 49 -18.77 1.06 7.94
C ASP A 49 -17.37 1.32 8.50
N ILE A 50 -16.62 0.26 8.81
CA ILE A 50 -15.22 0.36 9.20
C ILE A 50 -14.35 1.02 8.13
N VAL A 51 -14.68 0.84 6.83
CA VAL A 51 -13.93 1.42 5.70
C VAL A 51 -14.15 2.93 5.67
N HIS A 52 -15.38 3.39 5.89
CA HIS A 52 -15.68 4.82 6.06
C HIS A 52 -14.94 5.40 7.27
N CYS A 53 -14.96 4.71 8.41
CA CYS A 53 -14.22 5.13 9.59
C CYS A 53 -12.72 5.26 9.31
N LEU A 54 -12.12 4.31 8.59
CA LEU A 54 -10.70 4.34 8.22
C LEU A 54 -10.39 5.48 7.27
N ALA A 55 -11.26 5.77 6.30
CA ALA A 55 -11.09 6.89 5.38
C ALA A 55 -11.09 8.27 6.08
N GLU A 56 -11.66 8.36 7.29
CA GLU A 56 -11.61 9.55 8.15
C GLU A 56 -10.32 9.63 9.02
N GLN A 57 -9.48 8.59 9.04
CA GLN A 57 -8.26 8.56 9.84
C GLN A 57 -7.04 9.00 9.04
N ASP A 58 -5.95 9.29 9.77
CA ASP A 58 -4.63 9.39 9.17
C ASP A 58 -4.08 7.99 8.86
N LEU A 59 -3.79 7.77 7.58
CA LEU A 59 -3.32 6.50 7.01
C LEU A 59 -1.99 6.69 6.26
N GLU A 60 -1.24 7.76 6.51
CA GLU A 60 0.02 8.07 5.79
C GLU A 60 1.01 6.89 5.80
N ASP A 61 1.16 6.21 6.94
CA ASP A 61 2.09 5.09 7.12
C ASP A 61 1.50 3.72 6.71
N ILE A 62 0.30 3.68 6.12
CA ILE A 62 -0.35 2.44 5.72
C ILE A 62 0.01 2.11 4.29
N ASP A 63 0.71 0.99 4.10
CA ASP A 63 0.97 0.46 2.77
C ASP A 63 -0.23 -0.36 2.26
N PRO A 64 -0.97 0.14 1.25
CA PRO A 64 -2.06 -0.61 0.66
C PRO A 64 -1.56 -1.80 -0.17
N GLN A 65 -0.29 -1.85 -0.57
CA GLN A 65 0.27 -2.95 -1.37
C GLN A 65 0.95 -4.03 -0.51
N LEU A 66 0.87 -3.93 0.82
CA LEU A 66 1.38 -4.96 1.72
C LEU A 66 0.78 -6.31 1.34
N ARG A 67 1.63 -7.29 1.03
CA ARG A 67 1.20 -8.67 0.75
C ARG A 67 1.21 -9.50 2.02
N ASP A 68 0.14 -10.24 2.28
CA ASP A 68 0.09 -11.10 3.45
C ASP A 68 0.98 -12.37 3.30
N LEU A 69 1.33 -13.03 4.40
CA LEU A 69 2.17 -14.24 4.37
C LEU A 69 1.39 -15.54 4.09
N SER A 70 0.06 -15.52 4.20
CA SER A 70 -0.77 -16.70 4.05
C SER A 70 -1.10 -16.99 2.58
N GLN A 71 -1.50 -15.97 1.80
CA GLN A 71 -1.87 -16.11 0.39
C GLN A 71 -1.01 -15.25 -0.54
N GLY A 72 -0.19 -14.35 0.00
CA GLY A 72 0.55 -13.38 -0.82
C GLY A 72 -0.35 -12.32 -1.43
N GLU A 73 -1.57 -12.14 -0.93
CA GLU A 73 -2.56 -11.22 -1.46
C GLU A 73 -2.34 -9.82 -0.87
N THR A 74 -2.65 -8.81 -1.67
CA THR A 74 -2.87 -7.45 -1.16
C THR A 74 -4.20 -7.40 -0.40
N PRO A 75 -4.51 -6.32 0.37
CA PRO A 75 -5.85 -6.09 0.91
C PRO A 75 -6.97 -6.17 -0.14
N LEU A 76 -6.71 -5.67 -1.35
CA LEU A 76 -7.66 -5.75 -2.47
C LEU A 76 -7.80 -7.19 -2.98
N GLY A 77 -6.70 -7.93 -3.05
CA GLY A 77 -6.68 -9.37 -3.33
C GLY A 77 -7.49 -10.16 -2.29
N SER A 78 -7.33 -9.87 -1.00
CA SER A 78 -8.12 -10.49 0.07
C SER A 78 -9.62 -10.25 -0.06
N LEU A 79 -10.04 -9.02 -0.44
CA LEU A 79 -11.44 -8.74 -0.73
C LEU A 79 -11.94 -9.57 -1.93
N ASN A 80 -11.17 -9.66 -3.01
CA ASN A 80 -11.51 -10.47 -4.17
C ASN A 80 -11.65 -11.96 -3.81
N SER A 81 -10.70 -12.47 -3.02
CA SER A 81 -10.68 -13.85 -2.53
C SER A 81 -11.92 -14.15 -1.69
N LEU A 82 -12.27 -13.25 -0.76
CA LEU A 82 -13.48 -13.34 0.05
C LEU A 82 -14.73 -13.43 -0.83
N ILE A 83 -14.91 -12.51 -1.79
CA ILE A 83 -16.07 -12.49 -2.69
C ILE A 83 -16.17 -13.81 -3.48
N ARG A 84 -15.04 -14.32 -3.97
CA ARG A 84 -14.98 -15.60 -4.70
C ARG A 84 -15.33 -16.80 -3.81
N ILE A 85 -14.95 -16.77 -2.53
CA ILE A 85 -15.27 -17.83 -1.57
C ILE A 85 -16.75 -17.77 -1.21
N LEU A 86 -17.26 -16.60 -0.82
CA LEU A 86 -18.66 -16.42 -0.43
C LEU A 86 -19.61 -16.73 -1.60
N GLY A 87 -19.24 -16.37 -2.83
CA GLY A 87 -20.03 -16.66 -4.04
C GLY A 87 -20.14 -18.15 -4.36
N LYS A 88 -19.28 -19.01 -3.80
CA LYS A 88 -19.37 -20.47 -3.91
C LYS A 88 -20.18 -21.10 -2.77
N CYS A 89 -20.39 -20.39 -1.67
CA CYS A 89 -21.11 -20.90 -0.50
C CYS A 89 -22.61 -20.65 -0.64
N VAL A 90 -23.41 -21.73 -0.62
CA VAL A 90 -24.88 -21.68 -0.79
C VAL A 90 -25.62 -21.22 0.48
N VAL A 91 -24.96 -21.24 1.64
CA VAL A 91 -25.56 -20.87 2.94
C VAL A 91 -24.63 -19.89 3.63
N LEU A 92 -25.02 -18.62 3.71
CA LEU A 92 -24.29 -17.64 4.50
C LEU A 92 -25.24 -16.89 5.43
N SER A 93 -24.81 -16.78 6.68
CA SER A 93 -25.34 -15.90 7.71
C SER A 93 -24.72 -14.50 7.64
N ASP A 94 -23.55 -14.35 6.99
CA ASP A 94 -22.84 -13.09 6.84
C ASP A 94 -23.12 -12.46 5.46
N PRO A 95 -23.47 -11.17 5.40
CA PRO A 95 -23.81 -10.50 4.13
C PRO A 95 -22.56 -10.31 3.25
N MET A 96 -22.71 -10.64 1.97
CA MET A 96 -21.73 -10.28 0.93
C MET A 96 -21.56 -8.75 0.87
N PRO A 97 -20.33 -8.22 0.72
CA PRO A 97 -20.13 -6.80 0.49
C PRO A 97 -20.91 -6.36 -0.76
N THR A 98 -21.77 -5.35 -0.63
CA THR A 98 -22.53 -4.81 -1.76
C THR A 98 -21.61 -4.16 -2.79
N PRO A 99 -22.03 -3.98 -4.05
CA PRO A 99 -21.23 -3.27 -5.05
C PRO A 99 -20.77 -1.88 -4.58
N ASP A 100 -21.61 -1.16 -3.83
CA ASP A 100 -21.25 0.14 -3.26
C ASP A 100 -20.17 0.03 -2.18
N GLN A 101 -20.28 -0.97 -1.29
CA GLN A 101 -19.28 -1.25 -0.27
C GLN A 101 -17.92 -1.63 -0.88
N GLN A 102 -17.95 -2.47 -1.93
CA GLN A 102 -16.75 -2.80 -2.70
C GLN A 102 -16.13 -1.54 -3.32
N LYS A 103 -16.94 -0.68 -3.94
CA LYS A 103 -16.48 0.57 -4.55
C LYS A 103 -15.84 1.52 -3.55
N ILE A 104 -16.36 1.62 -2.33
CA ILE A 104 -15.77 2.43 -1.26
C ILE A 104 -14.38 1.91 -0.90
N PHE A 105 -14.23 0.59 -0.74
CA PHE A 105 -12.94 -0.03 -0.45
C PHE A 105 -11.93 0.16 -1.58
N ILE A 106 -12.36 -0.06 -2.84
CA ILE A 106 -11.55 0.16 -4.04
C ILE A 106 -11.02 1.60 -4.06
N LYS A 107 -11.89 2.59 -3.83
CA LYS A 107 -11.48 4.00 -3.79
C LYS A 107 -10.45 4.27 -2.71
N LEU A 108 -10.71 3.84 -1.47
CA LEU A 108 -9.75 4.02 -0.37
C LEU A 108 -8.40 3.37 -0.68
N TYR A 109 -8.40 2.14 -1.19
CA TYR A 109 -7.20 1.41 -1.56
C TYR A 109 -6.36 2.15 -2.61
N PHE A 110 -6.99 2.58 -3.70
CA PHE A 110 -6.29 3.29 -4.77
C PHE A 110 -5.91 4.72 -4.39
N ASP A 111 -6.69 5.42 -3.56
CA ASP A 111 -6.33 6.75 -3.05
C ASP A 111 -5.01 6.70 -2.24
N LEU A 112 -4.87 5.69 -1.37
CA LEU A 112 -3.63 5.49 -0.62
C LEU A 112 -2.47 5.08 -1.54
N MET A 113 -2.74 4.21 -2.51
CA MET A 113 -1.71 3.74 -3.43
C MET A 113 -1.17 4.88 -4.30
N ILE A 114 -2.07 5.66 -4.90
CA ILE A 114 -1.71 6.79 -5.76
C ILE A 114 -0.91 7.81 -4.95
N ARG A 115 -1.35 8.16 -3.74
CA ARG A 115 -0.60 9.05 -2.84
C ARG A 115 0.82 8.52 -2.57
N GLY A 116 0.95 7.23 -2.28
CA GLY A 116 2.26 6.60 -2.05
C GLY A 116 3.17 6.64 -3.27
N LEU A 117 2.62 6.39 -4.46
CA LEU A 117 3.34 6.46 -5.74
C LEU A 117 3.76 7.90 -6.06
N GLU A 118 2.88 8.89 -5.88
CA GLU A 118 3.18 10.31 -6.06
C GLU A 118 4.29 10.78 -5.12
N SER A 119 4.24 10.38 -3.84
CA SER A 119 5.32 10.68 -2.89
C SER A 119 6.65 10.03 -3.29
N HIS A 120 6.60 8.85 -3.90
CA HIS A 120 7.79 8.17 -4.40
C HIS A 120 8.38 8.93 -5.60
N MET A 121 7.55 9.25 -6.60
CA MET A 121 7.92 10.03 -7.78
C MET A 121 8.53 11.39 -7.42
N LEU A 122 7.96 12.10 -6.45
CA LEU A 122 8.51 13.37 -5.98
C LEU A 122 9.92 13.22 -5.37
N THR A 123 10.19 12.08 -4.74
CA THR A 123 11.53 11.80 -4.19
C THR A 123 12.51 11.45 -5.32
N LEU A 124 12.09 10.66 -6.31
CA LEU A 124 12.88 10.38 -7.51
C LEU A 124 13.21 11.66 -8.28
N GLN A 125 12.26 12.57 -8.43
CA GLN A 125 12.49 13.87 -9.08
C GLN A 125 13.57 14.69 -8.35
N LYS A 126 13.50 14.76 -7.01
CA LYS A 126 14.55 15.40 -6.21
C LYS A 126 15.92 14.74 -6.38
N ILE A 127 15.94 13.42 -6.53
CA ILE A 127 17.17 12.67 -6.83
C ILE A 127 17.70 13.06 -8.22
N GLN A 128 16.83 13.17 -9.22
CA GLN A 128 17.22 13.61 -10.57
C GLN A 128 17.84 15.03 -10.56
N GLU A 129 17.27 15.95 -9.78
CA GLU A 129 17.81 17.30 -9.57
C GLU A 129 19.20 17.23 -8.90
N ALA A 130 19.34 16.47 -7.81
CA ALA A 130 20.63 16.30 -7.13
C ALA A 130 21.71 15.65 -8.02
N ILE A 131 21.32 14.73 -8.91
CA ILE A 131 22.21 14.12 -9.91
C ILE A 131 22.67 15.15 -10.95
N GLN A 132 21.79 16.06 -11.40
CA GLN A 132 22.14 17.12 -12.34
C GLN A 132 23.18 18.06 -11.75
N ASP A 133 23.02 18.41 -10.47
CA ASP A 133 23.97 19.23 -9.71
C ASP A 133 25.24 18.47 -9.31
N ARG A 134 25.29 17.14 -9.57
CA ARG A 134 26.34 16.21 -9.12
C ARG A 134 26.62 16.35 -7.62
N ASP A 135 25.57 16.46 -6.81
CA ASP A 135 25.63 16.53 -5.35
C ASP A 135 25.56 15.11 -4.74
N PRO A 136 26.71 14.50 -4.38
CA PRO A 136 26.71 13.15 -3.82
C PRO A 136 26.02 13.08 -2.47
N LYS A 137 26.15 14.12 -1.64
CA LYS A 137 25.60 14.11 -0.29
C LYS A 137 24.08 14.10 -0.34
N ASN A 138 23.49 15.03 -1.08
CA ASN A 138 22.04 15.14 -1.21
C ASN A 138 21.46 13.91 -1.92
N THR A 139 22.13 13.42 -2.98
CA THR A 139 21.71 12.19 -3.69
C THR A 139 21.66 10.98 -2.75
N THR A 140 22.70 10.76 -1.94
CA THR A 140 22.74 9.64 -0.98
C THR A 140 21.71 9.80 0.13
N GLU A 141 21.49 11.00 0.67
CA GLU A 141 20.45 11.26 1.67
C GLU A 141 19.05 10.92 1.13
N LEU A 142 18.73 11.33 -0.09
CA LEU A 142 17.45 11.03 -0.74
C LEU A 142 17.28 9.52 -1.04
N LEU A 143 18.34 8.83 -1.48
CA LEU A 143 18.33 7.37 -1.64
C LEU A 143 18.08 6.65 -0.31
N HIS A 144 18.64 7.12 0.80
CA HIS A 144 18.36 6.57 2.12
C HIS A 144 16.89 6.75 2.56
N ILE A 145 16.25 7.85 2.18
CA ILE A 145 14.80 8.03 2.40
C ILE A 145 14.01 6.93 1.66
N LEU A 146 14.37 6.63 0.42
CA LEU A 146 13.73 5.56 -0.35
C LEU A 146 13.99 4.18 0.26
N ILE A 147 15.21 3.88 0.70
CA ILE A 147 15.54 2.64 1.40
C ILE A 147 14.66 2.47 2.64
N LYS A 148 14.62 3.48 3.53
CA LYS A 148 13.85 3.41 4.78
C LYS A 148 12.36 3.17 4.52
N ARG A 149 11.77 3.85 3.52
CA ARG A 149 10.36 3.66 3.15
C ARG A 149 10.09 2.25 2.62
N ASN A 150 10.99 1.71 1.79
CA ASN A 150 10.81 0.38 1.22
C ASN A 150 11.07 -0.75 2.22
N GLU A 151 11.96 -0.56 3.19
CA GLU A 151 12.14 -1.48 4.33
C GLU A 151 10.86 -1.59 5.16
N ALA A 152 10.21 -0.45 5.47
CA ALA A 152 8.94 -0.44 6.19
C ALA A 152 7.80 -1.15 5.44
N SER A 153 7.83 -1.10 4.11
CA SER A 153 6.92 -1.80 3.20
C SER A 153 7.31 -3.24 2.88
N PHE A 154 8.43 -3.75 3.41
CA PHE A 154 8.99 -5.06 3.08
C PHE A 154 9.28 -5.31 1.58
N ARG A 155 9.65 -4.26 0.83
CA ARG A 155 10.03 -4.34 -0.59
C ARG A 155 11.55 -4.50 -0.73
N GLN A 156 12.04 -5.70 -0.39
CA GLN A 156 13.49 -5.94 -0.29
C GLN A 156 14.25 -5.73 -1.61
N ASP A 157 13.66 -6.11 -2.74
CA ASP A 157 14.30 -5.94 -4.05
C ASP A 157 14.63 -4.48 -4.35
N LEU A 158 13.70 -3.56 -4.06
CA LEU A 158 13.91 -2.12 -4.21
C LEU A 158 14.96 -1.58 -3.22
N VAL A 159 14.97 -2.09 -1.98
CA VAL A 159 15.99 -1.73 -0.99
C VAL A 159 17.38 -2.09 -1.52
N ASP A 160 17.53 -3.28 -2.10
CA ASP A 160 18.80 -3.74 -2.65
C ASP A 160 19.22 -2.92 -3.88
N TRP A 161 18.28 -2.54 -4.76
CA TRP A 161 18.54 -1.64 -5.88
C TRP A 161 19.02 -0.26 -5.42
N TYR A 162 18.34 0.39 -4.47
CA TYR A 162 18.75 1.71 -3.98
C TYR A 162 20.08 1.67 -3.22
N ARG A 163 20.37 0.57 -2.49
CA ARG A 163 21.71 0.34 -1.92
C ARG A 163 22.77 0.22 -3.02
N GLY A 164 22.44 -0.47 -4.11
CA GLY A 164 23.24 -0.50 -5.34
C GLY A 164 23.55 0.89 -5.87
N TYR A 165 22.54 1.76 -5.94
CA TYR A 165 22.68 3.12 -6.47
C TYR A 165 23.59 4.01 -5.63
N ILE A 166 23.71 3.77 -4.32
CA ILE A 166 24.69 4.47 -3.47
C ILE A 166 26.12 4.18 -3.93
N PHE A 167 26.42 2.99 -4.46
CA PHE A 167 27.73 2.70 -5.04
C PHE A 167 27.96 3.51 -6.32
N TYR A 168 26.96 3.69 -7.18
CA TYR A 168 27.08 4.56 -8.35
C TYR A 168 27.41 6.01 -7.98
N VAL A 169 26.84 6.53 -6.89
CA VAL A 169 27.19 7.87 -6.38
C VAL A 169 28.66 7.91 -5.95
N SER A 170 29.11 6.88 -5.22
CA SER A 170 30.48 6.79 -4.69
C SER A 170 31.53 6.68 -5.81
N ASP A 171 31.22 5.93 -6.86
CA ASP A 171 32.10 5.72 -8.01
C ASP A 171 31.98 6.83 -9.07
N GLY A 172 31.11 7.84 -8.84
CA GLY A 172 30.88 8.94 -9.77
C GLY A 172 30.19 8.54 -11.08
N GLN A 173 29.48 7.42 -11.11
CA GLN A 173 28.77 6.87 -12.27
C GLN A 173 27.41 7.57 -12.49
N TRP A 174 27.44 8.89 -12.63
CA TRP A 174 26.25 9.74 -12.69
C TRP A 174 25.30 9.42 -13.86
N ASP A 175 25.83 9.06 -15.03
CA ASP A 175 24.99 8.75 -16.19
C ASP A 175 24.21 7.45 -16.02
N HIS A 176 24.85 6.40 -15.46
CA HIS A 176 24.18 5.14 -15.12
C HIS A 176 23.12 5.35 -14.05
N LEU A 177 23.46 6.10 -13.00
CA LEU A 177 22.52 6.44 -11.94
C LEU A 177 21.33 7.23 -12.46
N LYS A 178 21.58 8.23 -13.32
CA LYS A 178 20.53 9.03 -13.96
C LYS A 178 19.58 8.16 -14.75
N GLN A 179 20.11 7.26 -15.58
CA GLN A 179 19.29 6.35 -16.38
C GLN A 179 18.40 5.49 -15.48
N ALA A 180 18.98 4.84 -14.47
CA ALA A 180 18.23 3.97 -13.55
C ALA A 180 17.12 4.72 -12.80
N ILE A 181 17.37 5.95 -12.34
CA ILE A 181 16.36 6.77 -11.65
C ILE A 181 15.27 7.26 -12.62
N CYS A 182 15.61 7.55 -13.88
CA CYS A 182 14.61 7.89 -14.90
C CYS A 182 13.70 6.69 -15.22
N ASP A 183 14.28 5.50 -15.39
CA ASP A 183 13.52 4.27 -15.67
C ASP A 183 12.54 3.95 -14.53
N GLU A 184 13.00 4.01 -13.27
CA GLU A 184 12.15 3.82 -12.09
C GLU A 184 11.02 4.87 -12.01
N TYR A 185 11.31 6.13 -12.38
CA TYR A 185 10.30 7.20 -12.40
C TYR A 185 9.22 6.91 -13.44
N ASP A 186 9.61 6.52 -14.65
CA ASP A 186 8.68 6.21 -15.74
C ASP A 186 7.82 4.99 -15.41
N GLU A 187 8.40 3.92 -14.85
CA GLU A 187 7.67 2.75 -14.38
C GLU A 187 6.67 3.10 -13.26
N THR A 188 7.09 3.90 -12.29
CA THR A 188 6.23 4.37 -11.19
C THR A 188 5.08 5.23 -11.71
N SER A 189 5.37 6.13 -12.65
CA SER A 189 4.39 7.01 -13.31
C SER A 189 3.33 6.20 -14.06
N GLU A 190 3.74 5.19 -14.84
CA GLU A 190 2.81 4.31 -15.54
C GLU A 190 1.97 3.47 -14.57
N LYS A 191 2.55 3.01 -13.46
CA LYS A 191 1.79 2.33 -12.40
C LYS A 191 0.77 3.25 -11.75
N ALA A 192 1.10 4.52 -11.52
CA ALA A 192 0.16 5.51 -10.97
C ALA A 192 -1.01 5.77 -11.93
N LYS A 193 -0.76 5.88 -13.24
CA LYS A 193 -1.82 6.01 -14.25
C LYS A 193 -2.76 4.80 -14.27
N ARG A 194 -2.21 3.58 -14.21
CA ARG A 194 -3.00 2.34 -14.14
C ARG A 194 -3.83 2.27 -12.85
N ALA A 195 -3.25 2.65 -11.71
CA ALA A 195 -3.96 2.75 -10.44
C ALA A 195 -5.11 3.75 -10.49
N ALA A 196 -4.89 4.94 -11.09
CA ALA A 196 -5.93 5.94 -11.28
C ALA A 196 -7.09 5.46 -12.17
N LEU A 197 -6.78 4.67 -13.21
CA LEU A 197 -7.81 4.04 -14.04
C LEU A 197 -8.59 2.98 -13.24
N ALA A 198 -7.89 2.10 -12.53
CA ALA A 198 -8.48 1.00 -11.75
C ALA A 198 -9.33 1.49 -10.58
N ARG A 199 -9.05 2.68 -10.04
CA ARG A 199 -9.83 3.35 -8.99
C ARG A 199 -11.33 3.48 -9.30
N GLU A 200 -11.68 3.68 -10.57
CA GLU A 200 -13.08 3.85 -11.00
C GLU A 200 -13.70 2.54 -11.52
N LYS A 201 -13.02 1.41 -11.34
CA LYS A 201 -13.43 0.09 -11.79
C LYS A 201 -14.09 -0.72 -10.68
N THR A 202 -14.62 -1.87 -11.06
CA THR A 202 -15.24 -2.87 -10.20
C THR A 202 -14.34 -4.09 -10.06
N MET A 203 -14.56 -4.91 -9.02
CA MET A 203 -13.73 -6.10 -8.74
C MET A 203 -13.62 -7.10 -9.90
N VAL A 204 -14.56 -7.07 -10.85
CA VAL A 204 -14.59 -8.01 -12.00
C VAL A 204 -13.87 -7.47 -13.23
N ASP A 205 -13.51 -6.19 -13.25
CA ASP A 205 -12.85 -5.57 -14.39
C ASP A 205 -11.40 -6.08 -14.54
N PRO A 206 -10.93 -6.31 -15.78
CA PRO A 206 -9.62 -6.89 -16.02
C PRO A 206 -8.46 -6.03 -15.51
N GLU A 207 -8.64 -4.71 -15.45
CA GLU A 207 -7.67 -3.74 -14.90
C GLU A 207 -7.34 -4.01 -13.43
N MET A 208 -8.24 -4.67 -12.68
CA MET A 208 -8.01 -4.99 -11.26
C MET A 208 -7.02 -6.14 -11.05
N LYS A 209 -6.81 -7.00 -12.06
CA LYS A 209 -6.09 -8.27 -11.90
C LYS A 209 -4.64 -8.12 -11.45
N GLU A 210 -3.97 -7.07 -11.88
CA GLU A 210 -2.58 -6.81 -11.50
C GLU A 210 -2.42 -6.31 -10.05
N PHE A 211 -3.53 -5.89 -9.43
CA PHE A 211 -3.54 -5.34 -8.08
C PHE A 211 -4.00 -6.33 -7.02
N PHE A 212 -4.24 -7.60 -7.38
CA PHE A 212 -4.57 -8.66 -6.42
C PHE A 212 -3.33 -9.17 -5.68
#